data_AF-A0A8B6D0I3-F1
#
_entry.id   AF-A0A8B6D0I3-F1
#
_cell.length_a   1.000
_cell.length_b   1.000
_cell.length_c   1.000
_cell.angle_alpha   90.00
_cell.angle_beta   90.00
_cell.angle_gamma   90.00
#
_symmetry.space_group_name_H-M   'P 1'
#
loop_
_entity.id
_entity.type
_entity.pdbx_description
1 polymer ?
#
loop_
_entity_poly.entity_id
_entity_poly.type
_entity_poly.pdbx_seq_one_letter_code
_entity_poly.pdbx_strand_id
1 'polypeptide(L)'
;MLPIVGDVVIIKDNLPRGVWKLGRLVQLIHSNDGEIRSAKVVLSSRKVISRPLNLLYPLEIEEKTKVDEENTCQSESAETRPVRKSAEKARRKIKDFYGE
;
A
#
# COMPACT_ATOMS: atom_id res chain seq x y z
N MET A 1 -5.94 17.97 10.84
CA MET A 1 -6.32 16.86 9.95
C MET A 1 -6.44 15.60 10.79
N LEU A 2 -7.52 14.82 10.65
CA LEU A 2 -7.63 13.51 11.29
C LEU A 2 -6.88 12.47 10.42
N PRO A 3 -6.26 11.44 11.01
CA PRO A 3 -5.59 10.40 10.23
C PRO A 3 -6.63 9.62 9.42
N ILE A 4 -6.31 9.34 8.16
CA ILE A 4 -7.20 8.61 7.24
C ILE A 4 -6.59 7.24 6.94
N VAL A 5 -7.45 6.22 6.78
CA VAL A 5 -7.00 4.90 6.31
C VAL A 5 -6.51 5.05 4.87
N GLY A 6 -5.29 4.60 4.60
CA GLY A 6 -4.61 4.81 3.31
C GLY A 6 -3.46 5.81 3.40
N ASP A 7 -3.44 6.67 4.43
CA ASP A 7 -2.37 7.65 4.62
C ASP A 7 -1.01 6.98 4.83
N VAL A 8 0.02 7.60 4.27
CA VAL A 8 1.40 7.19 4.43
C VAL A 8 2.04 7.96 5.58
N VAL A 9 2.57 7.21 6.55
CA VAL A 9 3.12 7.75 7.80
C VAL A 9 4.53 7.22 8.06
N ILE A 10 5.36 8.06 8.67
CA ILE A 10 6.63 7.68 9.28
C ILE A 10 6.35 7.13 10.67
N ILE A 11 6.92 5.97 10.97
CA ILE A 11 6.77 5.27 12.23
C ILE A 11 8.00 5.52 13.07
N LYS A 12 7.83 6.23 14.19
CA LYS A 12 8.88 6.42 15.18
C LYS A 12 9.22 5.11 15.85
N ASP A 13 10.52 4.85 15.89
CA ASP A 13 11.12 3.71 16.57
C ASP A 13 12.29 4.20 17.43
N ASN A 14 12.87 3.31 18.24
CA ASN A 14 14.01 3.64 19.11
C ASN A 14 15.34 3.83 18.36
N LEU A 15 15.30 3.83 17.02
CA LEU A 15 16.45 4.06 16.17
C LEU A 15 16.58 5.56 15.81
N PRO A 16 17.75 6.00 15.31
CA PRO A 16 17.90 7.36 14.79
C PRO A 16 16.82 7.72 13.77
N ARG A 17 16.40 8.99 13.75
CA ARG A 17 15.30 9.47 12.90
C ARG A 17 15.48 9.10 11.42
N GLY A 18 16.72 9.13 10.92
CA GLY A 18 17.05 8.84 9.52
C GLY A 18 16.74 7.41 9.06
N VAL A 19 16.47 6.48 9.97
CA VAL A 19 16.15 5.08 9.65
C VAL A 19 14.75 4.66 10.11
N TRP A 20 13.91 5.63 10.49
CA TRP A 20 12.52 5.34 10.79
C TRP A 20 11.80 4.78 9.57
N LYS A 21 10.95 3.80 9.82
CA LYS A 21 10.29 3.05 8.76
C LYS A 21 9.04 3.80 8.30
N LEU A 22 8.77 3.69 7.01
CA LEU A 22 7.51 4.13 6.45
C LEU A 22 6.46 3.01 6.53
N GLY A 23 5.21 3.39 6.69
CA GLY A 23 4.08 2.47 6.62
C GLY A 23 2.82 3.16 6.12
N ARG A 24 1.86 2.34 5.69
CA ARG A 24 0.54 2.82 5.28
C ARG A 24 -0.49 2.46 6.34
N LEU A 25 -1.32 3.41 6.73
CA LEU A 25 -2.43 3.18 7.66
C LEU A 25 -3.45 2.24 7.01
N VAL A 26 -3.78 1.14 7.70
CA VAL A 26 -4.76 0.14 7.23
C VAL A 26 -5.99 0.07 8.12
N GLN A 27 -5.89 0.48 9.39
CA GLN A 27 -7.01 0.47 10.33
C GLN A 27 -6.77 1.48 11.46
N LEU A 28 -7.78 2.26 11.83
CA LEU A 28 -7.78 3.11 13.02
C LEU A 28 -8.46 2.36 14.17
N ILE A 29 -7.86 2.43 15.36
CA ILE A 29 -8.36 1.75 16.57
C ILE A 29 -8.91 2.81 17.52
N HIS A 30 -10.22 2.74 17.72
CA HIS A 30 -10.95 3.62 18.62
C HIS A 30 -10.97 3.03 20.04
N SER A 31 -10.83 3.90 21.03
CA SER A 31 -11.04 3.58 22.44
C SER A 31 -12.54 3.50 22.75
N ASN A 32 -12.89 3.09 23.97
CA ASN A 32 -14.27 3.09 24.45
C ASN A 32 -14.95 4.47 24.35
N ASP A 33 -14.16 5.55 24.48
CA ASP A 33 -14.65 6.94 24.42
C ASP A 33 -14.82 7.45 22.98
N GLY A 34 -14.59 6.61 21.97
CA GLY A 34 -14.65 6.98 20.55
C GLY A 34 -13.41 7.71 20.03
N GLU A 35 -12.41 8.00 20.86
CA GLU A 35 -11.16 8.62 20.40
C GLU A 35 -10.19 7.60 19.75
N ILE A 36 -9.48 8.04 18.72
CA ILE A 36 -8.44 7.24 18.07
C ILE A 36 -7.15 7.38 18.89
N ARG A 37 -6.65 6.28 19.45
CA ARG A 37 -5.38 6.26 20.22
C ARG A 37 -4.28 5.44 19.57
N SER A 38 -4.66 4.51 18.70
CA SER A 38 -3.71 3.68 17.97
C SER A 38 -4.21 3.34 16.57
N ALA A 39 -3.29 2.89 15.73
CA ALA A 39 -3.61 2.45 14.40
C ALA A 39 -2.75 1.25 13.99
N LYS A 40 -3.26 0.46 13.04
CA LYS A 40 -2.49 -0.57 12.36
C LYS A 40 -1.89 0.01 11.10
N VAL A 41 -0.62 -0.26 10.91
CA VAL A 41 0.17 0.15 9.75
C VAL A 41 0.79 -1.07 9.11
N VAL A 42 0.75 -1.11 7.77
CA VAL A 42 1.47 -2.11 6.98
C VAL A 42 2.83 -1.55 6.57
N LEU A 43 3.89 -2.30 6.86
CA LEU A 43 5.25 -2.00 6.40
C LEU A 43 5.47 -2.53 4.97
N SER A 44 6.54 -2.06 4.32
CA SER A 44 7.01 -2.61 3.03
C SER A 44 7.30 -4.11 3.07
N SER A 45 7.60 -4.66 4.25
CA SER A 45 7.77 -6.10 4.47
C SER A 45 6.46 -6.90 4.51
N ARG A 46 5.31 -6.25 4.26
CA ARG A 46 3.94 -6.78 4.43
C ARG A 46 3.57 -7.20 5.85
N LYS A 47 4.42 -6.91 6.83
CA LYS A 47 4.07 -7.06 8.25
C LYS A 47 3.12 -5.95 8.67
N VAL A 48 2.05 -6.33 9.35
CA VAL A 48 1.15 -5.38 10.03
C VAL A 48 1.63 -5.21 11.46
N ILE A 49 1.78 -3.97 11.90
CA ILE A 49 2.09 -3.64 13.29
C ILE A 49 1.06 -2.64 13.82
N SER A 50 0.80 -2.70 15.12
CA SER A 50 0.00 -1.69 15.82
C SER A 50 0.92 -0.68 16.49
N ARG A 51 0.65 0.61 16.29
CA ARG A 51 1.37 1.70 16.92
C ARG A 51 0.39 2.76 17.45
N PRO A 52 0.67 3.34 18.62
CA PRO A 52 -0.09 4.48 19.11
C PRO A 52 0.13 5.69 18.19
N LEU A 53 -0.89 6.55 18.07
CA LEU A 53 -0.86 7.69 17.14
C LEU A 53 0.29 8.67 17.41
N ASN A 54 0.70 8.83 18.67
CA ASN A 54 1.83 9.68 19.05
C ASN A 54 3.18 9.26 18.44
N LEU A 55 3.28 8.05 17.88
CA LEU A 55 4.46 7.52 17.20
C LEU A 55 4.30 7.48 15.67
N LEU A 56 3.18 7.98 15.14
CA LEU A 56 2.89 7.99 13.70
C LEU A 56 2.87 9.45 13.22
N TYR A 57 3.75 9.77 12.29
CA TYR A 57 3.88 11.12 11.73
C TYR A 57 3.47 11.11 10.25
N PRO A 58 2.49 11.92 9.83
CA PRO A 58 2.09 12.00 8.43
C PRO A 58 3.19 12.64 7.58
N LEU A 59 3.22 12.31 6.29
CA LEU A 59 4.16 12.92 5.34
C LEU A 59 3.71 14.29 4.79
N GLU A 60 2.53 14.79 5.19
CA GLU A 60 1.93 16.05 4.69
C GLU A 60 1.83 16.11 3.15
N ILE A 61 1.70 14.95 2.50
CA ILE A 61 1.52 14.85 1.06
C ILE A 61 0.02 14.83 0.79
N GLU A 62 -0.52 15.95 0.37
CA GLU A 62 -1.92 16.06 -0.06
C GLU A 62 -2.03 15.60 -1.51
N GLU A 63 -2.68 14.46 -1.75
CA GLU A 63 -3.17 14.14 -3.08
C GLU A 63 -4.48 14.94 -3.26
N LYS A 64 -4.45 16.02 -4.05
CA LYS A 64 -5.66 16.78 -4.41
C LYS A 64 -6.47 15.99 -5.44
N THR A 65 -6.92 14.80 -5.08
CA THR A 65 -7.91 14.08 -5.88
C THR A 65 -9.27 14.64 -5.49
N LYS A 66 -9.85 15.44 -6.39
CA LYS A 66 -11.30 15.65 -6.41
C LYS A 66 -11.90 14.27 -6.60
N VAL A 67 -12.39 13.67 -5.51
CA VAL A 67 -13.14 12.42 -5.59
C VAL A 67 -14.55 12.84 -6.00
N ASP A 68 -14.81 12.85 -7.31
CA ASP A 68 -16.17 12.79 -7.81
C ASP A 68 -16.74 11.43 -7.35
N GLU A 69 -17.87 11.47 -6.67
CA GLU A 69 -18.56 10.31 -6.10
C GLU A 69 -19.09 9.40 -7.20
N GLU A 70 -18.25 8.58 -7.82
CA GLU A 70 -18.71 7.52 -8.71
C GLU A 70 -17.99 6.21 -8.38
N ASN A 71 -18.70 5.37 -7.62
CA ASN A 71 -18.51 3.94 -7.58
C ASN A 71 -18.30 3.40 -8.99
N THR A 72 -17.11 2.90 -9.30
CA THR A 72 -16.92 1.64 -10.04
C THR A 72 -15.50 1.13 -9.84
N CYS A 73 -15.37 -0.03 -9.20
CA CYS A 73 -14.19 -0.89 -9.33
C CYS A 73 -14.14 -1.40 -10.78
N GLN A 74 -13.58 -0.60 -11.68
CA GLN A 74 -13.14 -1.05 -12.99
C GLN A 74 -11.63 -1.17 -12.94
N SER A 75 -11.19 -2.39 -12.71
CA SER A 75 -9.84 -2.86 -12.99
C SER A 75 -9.63 -2.94 -14.50
N GLU A 76 -9.52 -1.80 -15.19
CA GLU A 76 -9.19 -1.70 -16.62
C GLU A 76 -8.39 -0.39 -16.79
N SER A 77 -7.09 -0.38 -17.05
CA SER A 77 -6.38 -1.07 -18.12
C SER A 77 -5.06 -1.66 -17.63
N ALA A 78 -4.99 -2.99 -17.60
CA ALA A 78 -3.70 -3.65 -17.68
C ALA A 78 -3.15 -3.39 -19.10
N GLU A 79 -2.41 -2.31 -19.29
CA GLU A 79 -1.39 -2.30 -20.35
C GLU A 79 -0.47 -3.47 -20.05
N THR A 80 -0.71 -4.60 -20.69
CA THR A 80 0.05 -5.82 -20.46
C THR A 80 1.50 -5.48 -20.71
N ARG A 81 2.31 -5.51 -19.63
CA ARG A 81 3.76 -5.31 -19.73
C ARG A 81 4.27 -6.19 -20.87
N PRO A 82 5.02 -5.64 -21.84
CA PRO A 82 5.41 -6.39 -23.02
C PRO A 82 6.13 -7.66 -22.60
N VAL A 83 5.68 -8.79 -23.13
CA VAL A 83 6.31 -10.08 -22.86
C VAL A 83 7.72 -10.04 -23.44
N ARG A 84 8.71 -10.49 -22.66
CA ARG A 84 10.09 -10.56 -23.14
C ARG A 84 10.16 -11.55 -24.32
N LYS A 85 10.91 -11.21 -25.37
CA LYS A 85 11.11 -12.07 -26.57
C LYS A 85 11.54 -13.50 -26.24
N SER A 86 12.29 -13.68 -25.14
CA SER A 86 12.70 -15.01 -24.66
C SER A 86 11.52 -15.88 -24.19
N ALA A 87 10.54 -15.28 -23.52
CA ALA A 87 9.35 -15.96 -23.05
C ALA A 87 8.44 -16.37 -24.22
N GLU A 88 8.33 -15.56 -25.27
CA GLU A 88 7.62 -15.91 -26.50
C GLU A 88 8.29 -17.10 -27.22
N LYS A 89 9.62 -17.07 -27.35
CA LYS A 89 10.40 -18.15 -27.96
C LYS A 89 10.24 -19.47 -27.18
N ALA A 90 10.21 -19.40 -25.85
CA ALA A 90 9.98 -20.56 -25.00
C ALA A 90 8.56 -21.13 -25.17
N ARG A 91 7.53 -20.28 -25.20
CA ARG A 91 6.14 -20.70 -25.44
C ARG A 91 5.98 -21.39 -26.79
N ARG A 92 6.59 -20.86 -27.85
CA ARG A 92 6.58 -21.49 -29.16
C ARG A 92 7.20 -22.89 -29.12
N LYS A 93 8.38 -23.04 -28.51
CA LYS A 93 9.03 -24.36 -28.35
C LYS A 93 8.18 -25.36 -27.58
N ILE A 94 7.48 -24.91 -26.53
CA ILE A 94 6.57 -25.77 -25.76
C ILE A 94 5.39 -26.19 -26.64
N LYS A 95 4.81 -25.27 -27.41
CA LYS A 95 3.71 -25.58 -28.33
C LYS A 95 4.15 -26.56 -29.43
N ASP A 96 5.34 -26.35 -29.99
CA ASP A 96 5.95 -27.23 -31.00
C ASP A 96 6.23 -28.64 -30.44
N PHE A 97 6.57 -28.75 -29.14
CA PHE A 97 6.83 -30.02 -28.47
C PHE A 97 5.56 -30.83 -28.21
N TYR A 98 4.46 -30.15 -27.87
CA TYR A 98 3.18 -30.80 -27.58
C TYR A 98 2.27 -31.01 -28.80
N GLY A 99 2.68 -30.55 -29.99
CA GLY A 99 2.08 -30.90 -31.28
C GLY A 99 0.56 -30.84 -31.31
N GLU A 100 0.01 -29.65 -31.56
CA GLU A 100 -1.42 -29.48 -31.88
C GLU A 100 -1.65 -29.72 -33.38
#